data_AF-A0A645FVR0-F1
#
_entry.id   AF-A0A645FVR0-F1
#
_cell.length_a   1.000
_cell.length_b   1.000
_cell.length_c   1.000
_cell.angle_alpha   90.00
_cell.angle_beta   90.00
_cell.angle_gamma   90.00
#
_symmetry.space_group_name_H-M   'P 1'
#
loop_
_entity.id
_entity.type
_entity.pdbx_description
1 polymer ?
#
loop_
_entity_poly.entity_id
_entity_poly.type
_entity_poly.pdbx_seq_one_letter_code
_entity_poly.pdbx_strand_id
1 'polypeptide(L)'
;MLRIVFPEIQLWHYLLPGYLIALTLTFFVPKMFVGIAFDSGGVASGPMTATFILSFVQGAASAMDGENLVSESFGMIALVAMTPIIAVQVLGLVYKIRADGNNGDGIQNNPEKE
;
A
#
# COMPACT_ATOMS: atom_id res chain seq x y z
N MET A 1 22.40 1.24 4.22
CA MET A 1 23.24 0.24 4.93
C MET A 1 22.83 -1.20 4.61
N LEU A 2 21.54 -1.58 4.63
CA LEU A 2 21.11 -2.97 4.38
C LEU A 2 21.35 -3.50 2.94
N ARG A 3 21.43 -2.62 1.94
CA ARG A 3 21.71 -2.94 0.53
C ARG A 3 23.14 -3.40 0.25
N ILE A 4 24.08 -3.21 1.19
CA ILE A 4 25.50 -3.53 1.00
C ILE A 4 25.81 -4.99 1.41
N VAL A 5 24.97 -5.61 2.23
CA VAL A 5 25.22 -6.96 2.78
C VAL A 5 24.63 -8.08 1.91
N PHE A 6 23.62 -7.78 1.10
CA PHE A 6 22.95 -8.77 0.25
C PHE A 6 22.79 -8.23 -1.18
N PRO A 7 23.67 -8.61 -2.14
CA PRO A 7 23.55 -8.22 -3.55
C PRO A 7 22.32 -8.82 -4.25
N GLU A 8 21.55 -9.65 -3.54
CA GLU A 8 20.36 -10.38 -4.01
C GLU A 8 19.02 -9.67 -3.75
N ILE A 9 19.01 -8.46 -3.15
CA ILE A 9 17.74 -7.75 -2.88
C ILE A 9 17.22 -7.12 -4.19
N GLN A 10 16.70 -7.99 -5.04
CA GLN A 10 15.89 -7.65 -6.19
C GLN A 10 14.59 -7.02 -5.73
N LEU A 11 14.04 -6.15 -6.58
CA LEU A 11 12.81 -5.41 -6.32
C LEU A 11 11.62 -6.28 -5.87
N TRP A 12 11.60 -7.54 -6.31
CA TRP A 12 10.63 -8.56 -5.91
C TRP A 12 10.55 -8.78 -4.38
N HIS A 13 11.65 -8.59 -3.65
CA HIS A 13 11.66 -8.69 -2.18
C HIS A 13 10.83 -7.59 -1.51
N TYR A 14 10.51 -6.50 -2.20
CA TYR A 14 9.64 -5.45 -1.69
C TYR A 14 8.22 -5.58 -2.26
N LEU A 15 8.09 -5.84 -3.57
CA LEU A 15 6.78 -5.99 -4.21
C LEU A 15 6.01 -7.18 -3.65
N LEU A 16 6.64 -8.36 -3.60
CA LEU A 16 5.95 -9.60 -3.23
C LEU A 16 5.35 -9.54 -1.81
N PRO A 17 6.11 -9.21 -0.74
CA PRO A 17 5.53 -9.11 0.59
C PRO A 17 4.56 -7.93 0.71
N GLY A 18 4.82 -6.82 0.04
CA GLY A 18 3.93 -5.65 0.08
C GLY A 18 2.55 -5.95 -0.51
N TYR A 19 2.49 -6.61 -1.67
CA TYR A 19 1.23 -7.05 -2.27
C TYR A 19 0.56 -8.16 -1.46
N LEU A 20 1.32 -9.10 -0.87
CA LEU A 20 0.77 -10.10 0.05
C LEU A 20 0.09 -9.45 1.26
N ILE A 21 0.72 -8.43 1.84
CA ILE A 21 0.17 -7.65 2.95
C ILE A 21 -1.12 -6.94 2.51
N ALA A 22 -1.10 -6.26 1.35
CA ALA A 22 -2.28 -5.57 0.82
C ALA A 22 -3.46 -6.51 0.54
N LEU A 23 -3.20 -7.70 0.02
CA LEU A 23 -4.24 -8.72 -0.19
C LEU A 23 -4.77 -9.27 1.13
N THR A 24 -3.88 -9.50 2.10
CA THR A 24 -4.27 -10.00 3.43
C THR A 24 -5.13 -8.97 4.17
N LEU A 25 -4.74 -7.69 4.17
CA LEU A 25 -5.48 -6.58 4.79
C LEU A 25 -6.89 -6.42 4.21
N THR A 26 -7.10 -6.77 2.94
CA THR A 26 -8.40 -6.67 2.27
C THR A 26 -9.47 -7.52 2.96
N PHE A 27 -9.10 -8.64 3.61
CA PHE A 27 -10.04 -9.49 4.35
C PHE A 27 -10.44 -8.90 5.71
N PHE A 28 -9.64 -8.01 6.29
CA PHE A 28 -9.86 -7.46 7.64
C PHE A 28 -10.52 -6.07 7.65
N VAL A 29 -10.39 -5.34 6.53
CA VAL A 29 -10.80 -3.95 6.36
C VAL A 29 -12.24 -3.85 5.83
N PRO A 30 -13.04 -2.84 6.22
CA PRO A 30 -14.39 -2.66 5.68
C PRO A 30 -14.39 -2.40 4.16
N LYS A 31 -15.40 -2.93 3.45
CA LYS A 31 -15.50 -2.87 1.97
C LYS A 31 -15.39 -1.46 1.38
N MET A 32 -15.85 -0.44 2.11
CA MET A 32 -15.74 0.97 1.71
C MET A 32 -14.27 1.41 1.59
N PHE A 33 -13.44 1.09 2.58
CA PHE A 33 -12.02 1.45 2.59
C PHE A 33 -11.22 0.64 1.57
N VAL A 34 -11.60 -0.61 1.31
CA VAL A 34 -11.02 -1.41 0.23
C VAL A 34 -11.26 -0.74 -1.13
N GLY A 35 -12.51 -0.33 -1.42
CA GLY A 35 -12.83 0.38 -2.66
C GLY A 35 -12.02 1.67 -2.84
N ILE A 36 -11.94 2.48 -1.78
CA ILE A 36 -11.15 3.72 -1.79
C ILE A 36 -9.65 3.42 -1.96
N ALA A 37 -9.13 2.37 -1.34
CA ALA A 37 -7.72 2.00 -1.44
C ALA A 37 -7.31 1.66 -2.88
N PHE A 38 -8.12 0.85 -3.58
CA PHE A 38 -7.81 0.46 -4.97
C PHE A 38 -8.09 1.57 -5.98
N ASP A 39 -9.11 2.41 -5.74
CA ASP A 39 -9.40 3.58 -6.59
C ASP A 39 -8.32 4.66 -6.44
N SER A 40 -7.95 5.00 -5.20
CA SER A 40 -6.88 5.95 -4.94
C SER A 40 -5.51 5.45 -5.40
N GLY A 41 -5.26 4.15 -5.35
CA GLY A 41 -4.04 3.55 -5.87
C GLY A 41 -3.83 3.82 -7.35
N GLY A 42 -4.84 3.57 -8.18
CA GLY A 42 -4.76 3.80 -9.62
C GLY A 42 -4.82 5.26 -10.05
N VAL A 43 -5.58 6.10 -9.31
CA VAL A 43 -5.77 7.52 -9.65
C VAL A 43 -4.60 8.38 -9.18
N ALA A 44 -4.08 8.17 -7.97
CA ALA A 44 -2.95 8.95 -7.43
C ALA A 44 -1.60 8.53 -8.04
N SER A 45 -1.43 7.25 -8.39
CA SER A 45 -0.30 6.79 -9.19
C SER A 45 -0.53 6.92 -10.70
N GLY A 46 -1.51 7.72 -11.12
CA GLY A 46 -2.03 7.77 -12.49
C GLY A 46 -0.98 8.05 -13.58
N PRO A 47 -1.42 8.27 -14.82
CA PRO A 47 -0.52 8.39 -15.99
C PRO A 47 0.62 9.40 -15.77
N MET A 48 0.36 10.48 -15.03
CA MET A 48 1.34 11.52 -14.72
C MET A 48 2.44 11.04 -13.75
N THR A 49 2.06 10.39 -12.64
CA THR A 49 3.03 9.86 -11.67
C THR A 49 3.84 8.72 -12.28
N ALA A 50 3.19 7.83 -13.04
CA ALA A 50 3.85 6.74 -13.74
C ALA A 50 4.87 7.23 -14.78
N THR A 51 4.51 8.21 -15.62
CA THR A 51 5.43 8.76 -16.65
C THR A 51 6.62 9.50 -16.04
N PHE A 52 6.38 10.27 -14.97
CA PHE A 52 7.43 10.97 -14.23
C PHE A 52 8.40 9.98 -13.58
N ILE A 53 7.88 9.01 -12.82
CA ILE A 53 8.71 8.02 -12.12
C ILE A 53 9.47 7.15 -13.12
N LEU A 54 8.83 6.72 -14.21
CA LEU A 54 9.50 5.95 -15.25
C LEU A 54 10.70 6.71 -15.81
N SER A 55 10.50 7.97 -16.23
CA SER A 55 11.57 8.80 -16.80
C SER A 55 12.68 9.11 -15.79
N PHE A 56 12.30 9.38 -14.54
CA PHE A 56 13.23 9.66 -13.44
C PHE A 56 14.08 8.43 -13.08
N VAL A 57 13.44 7.28 -12.88
CA VAL A 57 14.12 6.02 -12.52
C VAL A 57 14.97 5.53 -13.69
N GLN A 58 14.49 5.65 -14.93
CA GLN A 58 15.28 5.30 -16.11
C GLN A 58 16.54 6.18 -16.25
N GLY A 59 16.43 7.49 -15.97
CA GLY A 59 17.57 8.41 -15.97
C GLY A 59 18.53 8.21 -14.80
N ALA A 60 18.03 7.81 -13.64
CA ALA A 60 18.87 7.45 -12.50
C ALA A 60 19.57 6.09 -12.72
N ALA A 61 18.85 5.11 -13.26
CA ALA A 61 19.35 3.77 -13.56
C ALA A 61 20.37 3.78 -14.69
N SER A 62 20.31 4.71 -15.65
CA SER A 62 21.34 4.84 -16.70
C SER A 62 22.68 5.40 -16.18
N ALA A 63 22.68 6.08 -15.03
CA ALA A 63 23.89 6.57 -14.38
C ALA A 63 24.51 5.55 -13.41
N MET A 64 23.82 4.42 -13.17
CA MET A 64 24.28 3.31 -12.34
C MET A 64 24.57 2.12 -13.27
N ASP A 65 25.63 1.35 -13.04
CA ASP A 65 25.87 0.06 -13.76
C ASP A 65 24.88 -1.04 -13.29
N GLY A 66 23.59 -0.71 -13.31
CA GLY A 66 22.51 -1.55 -12.81
C GLY A 66 21.96 -2.49 -13.87
N GLU A 67 21.61 -3.71 -13.47
CA GLU A 67 20.89 -4.65 -14.31
C GLU A 67 19.53 -4.10 -14.77
N ASN A 68 19.06 -4.58 -15.93
CA ASN A 68 17.72 -4.41 -16.52
C ASN A 68 16.96 -3.13 -16.14
N LEU A 69 17.25 -2.02 -16.83
CA LEU A 69 16.55 -0.73 -16.71
C LEU A 69 15.01 -0.85 -16.71
N VAL A 70 14.48 -1.77 -17.51
CA VAL A 70 13.03 -2.02 -17.62
C VAL A 70 12.47 -2.51 -16.27
N SER A 71 13.12 -3.48 -15.63
CA SER A 71 12.66 -4.05 -14.36
C SER A 71 12.66 -3.01 -13.24
N GLU A 72 13.72 -2.21 -13.15
CA GLU A 72 13.85 -1.16 -12.14
C GLU A 72 12.78 -0.07 -12.32
N SER A 73 12.59 0.39 -13.57
CA SER A 73 11.67 1.48 -13.86
C SER A 73 10.21 1.07 -13.66
N PHE A 74 9.81 -0.09 -14.18
CA PHE A 74 8.43 -0.58 -14.02
C PHE A 74 8.13 -1.02 -12.59
N GLY A 75 9.08 -1.63 -11.92
CA GLY A 75 8.85 -2.09 -10.57
C GLY A 75 8.79 -0.93 -9.55
N MET A 76 9.50 0.18 -9.79
CA MET A 76 9.34 1.39 -8.99
C MET A 76 7.94 2.00 -9.14
N ILE A 77 7.34 1.94 -10.33
CA ILE A 77 5.93 2.34 -10.54
C ILE A 77 5.01 1.47 -9.68
N ALA A 78 5.23 0.16 -9.66
CA ALA A 78 4.44 -0.76 -8.84
C ALA A 78 4.54 -0.46 -7.33
N LEU A 79 5.73 -0.10 -6.84
CA LEU A 79 5.91 0.33 -5.44
C LEU A 79 5.11 1.58 -5.09
N VAL A 80 5.11 2.57 -6.00
CA VAL A 80 4.34 3.80 -5.79
C VAL A 80 2.84 3.56 -5.84
N ALA A 81 2.36 2.69 -6.74
CA ALA A 81 0.95 2.30 -6.81
C ALA A 81 0.49 1.51 -5.56
N MET A 82 1.36 0.69 -4.99
CA MET A 82 1.07 -0.12 -3.80
C MET A 82 0.96 0.71 -2.52
N THR A 83 1.70 1.81 -2.42
CA THR A 83 1.78 2.66 -1.20
C THR A 83 0.40 3.19 -0.73
N PRO A 84 -0.41 3.87 -1.57
CA PRO A 84 -1.74 4.34 -1.17
C PRO A 84 -2.69 3.19 -0.84
N ILE A 85 -2.58 2.04 -1.52
CA ILE A 85 -3.40 0.86 -1.24
C ILE A 85 -3.18 0.40 0.21
N ILE A 86 -1.92 0.22 0.61
CA ILE A 86 -1.59 -0.20 1.98
C ILE A 86 -1.98 0.88 2.99
N ALA A 87 -1.68 2.15 2.71
CA ALA A 87 -1.97 3.26 3.63
C ALA A 87 -3.47 3.38 3.95
N VAL A 88 -4.34 3.33 2.93
CA VAL A 88 -5.79 3.42 3.11
C VAL A 88 -6.35 2.19 3.81
N GLN A 89 -5.84 1.00 3.49
CA GLN A 89 -6.25 -0.23 4.17
C GLN A 89 -5.86 -0.22 5.66
N VAL A 90 -4.65 0.23 6.01
CA VAL A 90 -4.23 0.41 7.41
C VAL A 90 -5.14 1.41 8.12
N LEU A 91 -5.47 2.53 7.48
CA LEU A 91 -6.40 3.52 8.05
C LEU A 91 -7.79 2.91 8.29
N GLY A 92 -8.30 2.12 7.35
CA GLY A 92 -9.57 1.41 7.48
C GLY A 92 -9.57 0.37 8.61
N LEU A 93 -8.44 -0.32 8.83
CA LEU A 93 -8.27 -1.24 9.95
C LEU A 93 -8.30 -0.49 11.29
N VAL A 94 -7.56 0.61 11.40
CA VAL A 94 -7.56 1.46 12.61
C VAL A 94 -8.95 2.02 12.90
N TYR A 95 -9.67 2.45 11.86
CA TYR A 95 -11.05 2.92 11.99
C TYR A 95 -11.98 1.83 12.53
N LYS A 96 -11.91 0.61 11.96
CA LYS A 96 -12.70 -0.53 12.43
C LYS A 96 -12.42 -0.86 13.90
N ILE A 97 -11.15 -0.94 14.30
CA ILE A 97 -10.77 -1.24 15.69
C ILE A 97 -11.32 -0.18 16.66
N ARG A 98 -11.27 1.11 16.28
CA ARG A 98 -11.82 2.20 17.09
C ARG A 98 -13.35 2.19 17.14
N ALA A 99 -14.00 1.88 16.02
CA ALA A 99 -15.46 1.78 15.96
C ALA A 99 -15.98 0.62 16.82
N ASP A 100 -15.33 -0.55 16.79
CA ASP A 100 -15.69 -1.70 17.63
C ASP A 100 -15.48 -1.39 19.13
N GLY A 101 -14.43 -0.64 19.48
CA GLY A 101 -14.19 -0.19 20.86
C GLY A 101 -15.21 0.83 21.38
N ASN A 102 -15.71 1.71 20.52
CA ASN A 102 -16.69 2.74 20.89
C ASN A 102 -18.13 2.21 20.93
N ASN A 103 -18.41 1.08 20.26
CA ASN A 103 -19.72 0.43 20.28
C ASN A 103 -19.95 -0.42 21.57
N GLY A 104 -18.90 -0.63 22.36
CA GLY A 104 -18.97 -1.30 23.67
C GLY A 104 -19.53 -0.43 24.82
N ASP A 105 -19.53 0.88 24.66
CA ASP A 105 -20.03 1.83 25.68
C ASP A 105 -21.51 2.24 25.47
N GLY A 106 -22.17 1.72 24.43
CA GLY A 106 -23.55 2.07 24.07
C GLY A 106 -24.65 1.12 24.57
N ILE A 107 -24.31 -0.02 25.19
CA ILE A 107 -25.30 -1.02 25.66
C ILE A 107 -25.20 -1.22 27.17
N GLN A 108 -25.30 -0.15 27.98
CA GLN A 108 -25.51 -0.26 29.42
C GLN A 108 -26.39 0.85 30.05
N ASN A 109 -27.24 1.55 29.30
CA ASN A 109 -28.27 2.40 29.93
C ASN A 109 -29.61 2.29 29.19
N ASN A 110 -30.34 1.21 29.48
CA ASN A 110 -31.69 1.35 30.04
C ASN A 110 -32.19 0.01 30.59
N PRO A 111 -31.97 -0.30 31.88
CA PRO A 111 -32.88 -1.20 32.59
C PRO A 111 -34.18 -0.45 32.90
N GLU A 112 -35.29 -1.18 32.97
CA GLU A 112 -36.66 -0.73 33.32
C GLU A 112 -37.51 -0.33 32.11
N LYS A 113 -38.44 -1.18 31.64
CA LYS A 113 -39.73 -1.65 32.22
C LYS A 113 -40.88 -0.66 31.96
N GLU A 114 -41.94 -1.24 31.39
CA GLU A 114 -43.33 -0.78 31.23
C GLU A 114 -43.65 0.29 30.18
#